data_AF-A0A1F9IHF0-F1
#
_entry.id   AF-A0A1F9IHF0-F1
#
_cell.length_a   1.000
_cell.length_b   1.000
_cell.length_c   1.000
_cell.angle_alpha   90.00
_cell.angle_beta   90.00
_cell.angle_gamma   90.00
#
_symmetry.space_group_name_H-M   'P 1'
#
loop_
_entity.id
_entity.type
_entity.pdbx_description
1 polymer ?
#
loop_
_entity_poly.entity_id
_entity_poly.type
_entity_poly.pdbx_seq_one_letter_code
_entity_poly.pdbx_strand_id
1 'polypeptide(L)'
;MSSYHLNRFLFDLKMHEQLFNKALANVKEAMNQYDLTPEEKDALAAGDPRKLRPLGAHGMLALYIMRLHPEFRTNVYWTQK
;
A
#
# COMPACT_ATOMS: atom_id res chain seq x y z
N MET A 1 -6.80 11.68 14.26
CA MET A 1 -6.90 10.23 13.99
C MET A 1 -5.50 9.66 13.92
N SER A 2 -5.30 8.42 14.39
CA SER A 2 -4.00 7.75 14.35
C SER A 2 -3.79 7.09 12.99
N SER A 3 -2.65 7.31 12.33
CA SER A 3 -2.29 6.67 11.05
C SER A 3 -1.82 5.21 11.20
N TYR A 4 -2.19 4.56 12.31
CA TYR A 4 -1.76 3.21 12.64
C TYR A 4 -2.20 2.19 11.59
N HIS A 5 -3.49 2.15 11.24
CA HIS A 5 -4.01 1.18 10.27
C HIS A 5 -3.45 1.38 8.87
N LEU A 6 -3.22 2.64 8.47
CA LEU A 6 -2.53 2.98 7.23
C LEU A 6 -1.10 2.41 7.19
N ASN A 7 -0.31 2.69 8.23
CA ASN A 7 1.05 2.18 8.33
C ASN A 7 1.09 0.66 8.46
N ARG A 8 0.11 0.06 9.16
CA ARG A 8 -0.02 -1.39 9.28
C ARG A 8 -0.32 -2.05 7.94
N PHE A 9 -1.25 -1.51 7.16
CA PHE A 9 -1.53 -1.99 5.80
C PHE A 9 -0.27 -1.97 4.93
N LEU A 10 0.45 -0.85 4.90
CA LEU A 10 1.67 -0.70 4.10
C LEU A 10 2.80 -1.63 4.56
N PHE A 11 2.91 -1.85 5.87
CA PHE A 11 3.86 -2.81 6.44
C PHE A 11 3.48 -4.25 6.06
N ASP A 12 2.21 -4.62 6.19
CA ASP A 12 1.74 -5.96 5.83
C ASP A 12 1.88 -6.20 4.33
N LEU A 13 1.67 -5.17 3.49
CA LEU A 13 1.89 -5.22 2.05
C LEU A 13 3.36 -5.53 1.69
N LYS A 14 4.29 -5.05 2.51
CA LYS A 14 5.71 -5.38 2.41
C LYS A 14 5.98 -6.82 2.86
N MET A 15 5.44 -7.20 4.01
CA MET A 15 5.87 -8.40 4.75
C MET A 15 5.11 -9.68 4.36
N HIS A 16 3.89 -9.57 3.87
CA HIS A 16 2.99 -10.70 3.65
C HIS A 16 2.65 -10.85 2.18
N GLU A 17 3.24 -11.86 1.54
CA GLU A 17 3.02 -12.16 0.12
C GLU A 17 1.53 -12.45 -0.19
N GLN A 18 0.81 -13.08 0.73
CA GLN A 18 -0.63 -13.32 0.60
C GLN A 18 -1.43 -12.01 0.49
N LEU A 19 -1.11 -11.02 1.35
CA LEU A 19 -1.77 -9.72 1.28
C LEU A 19 -1.37 -8.98 0.01
N PHE A 20 -0.11 -9.05 -0.39
CA PHE A 20 0.36 -8.47 -1.64
C PHE A 20 -0.41 -9.02 -2.85
N ASN A 21 -0.52 -10.35 -2.97
CA ASN A 21 -1.26 -10.99 -4.06
C ASN A 21 -2.75 -10.64 -4.03
N LYS A 22 -3.36 -10.57 -2.83
CA LYS A 22 -4.74 -10.11 -2.66
C LYS A 22 -4.92 -8.65 -3.12
N ALA A 23 -4.05 -7.76 -2.68
CA ALA A 23 -4.08 -6.35 -3.04
C ALA A 23 -3.80 -6.12 -4.53
N LEU A 24 -2.98 -6.97 -5.14
CA LEU A 24 -2.70 -6.96 -6.57
C LEU A 24 -3.94 -7.32 -7.40
N ALA A 25 -4.74 -8.28 -6.94
CA ALA A 25 -6.00 -8.65 -7.58
C ALA A 25 -7.10 -7.61 -7.30
N ASN A 26 -7.20 -7.13 -6.06
CA ASN A 26 -8.22 -6.18 -5.63
C ASN A 26 -7.80 -5.40 -4.37
N VAL A 27 -7.18 -4.22 -4.56
CA VAL A 27 -6.71 -3.37 -3.45
C VAL A 27 -7.86 -2.91 -2.54
N LYS A 28 -9.05 -2.66 -3.09
CA LYS A 28 -10.22 -2.20 -2.30
C LYS A 28 -10.66 -3.25 -1.30
N GLU A 29 -10.68 -4.51 -1.72
CA GLU A 29 -11.03 -5.62 -0.84
C GLU A 29 -9.94 -5.91 0.19
N ALA A 30 -8.66 -5.77 -0.17
CA ALA A 30 -7.56 -5.92 0.77
C ALA A 30 -7.63 -4.89 1.91
N MET A 31 -8.05 -3.66 1.63
CA MET A 31 -8.21 -2.60 2.63
C MET A 31 -9.33 -2.85 3.65
N ASN A 32 -10.32 -3.69 3.35
CA ASN A 32 -11.46 -3.93 4.25
C ASN A 32 -11.08 -4.65 5.56
N GLN A 33 -9.87 -5.19 5.64
CA GLN A 33 -9.32 -5.81 6.86
C GLN A 33 -8.78 -4.79 7.87
N TYR A 34 -8.76 -3.51 7.50
CA TYR A 34 -8.16 -2.43 8.25
C TYR A 34 -9.19 -1.33 8.52
N ASP A 35 -9.10 -0.72 9.70
CA ASP A 35 -9.91 0.44 10.05
C ASP A 35 -9.33 1.71 9.44
N LEU A 36 -9.50 1.84 8.13
CA LEU A 36 -9.02 2.96 7.30
C LEU A 36 -10.13 3.96 7.05
N THR A 37 -9.79 5.25 7.10
CA THR A 37 -10.74 6.31 6.72
C THR A 37 -11.00 6.29 5.21
N PRO A 38 -12.09 6.91 4.74
CA PRO A 38 -12.34 7.08 3.30
C PRO A 38 -11.15 7.72 2.57
N GLU A 39 -10.54 8.74 3.17
CA GLU A 39 -9.39 9.46 2.58
C GLU A 39 -8.16 8.56 2.45
N GLU A 40 -7.90 7.71 3.45
CA GLU A 40 -6.81 6.72 3.40
C GLU A 40 -7.06 5.67 2.33
N LYS A 41 -8.30 5.19 2.20
CA LYS A 41 -8.68 4.23 1.16
C LYS A 41 -8.51 4.82 -0.25
N ASP A 42 -8.90 6.07 -0.43
CA ASP A 42 -8.75 6.77 -1.71
C ASP A 42 -7.27 7.01 -2.05
N ALA A 43 -6.45 7.40 -1.07
CA ALA A 43 -5.02 7.57 -1.25
C ALA A 43 -4.30 6.25 -1.60
N LEU A 44 -4.68 5.15 -0.94
CA LEU A 44 -4.15 3.81 -1.23
C LEU A 44 -4.59 3.32 -2.61
N ALA A 45 -5.85 3.51 -2.98
CA ALA A 45 -6.39 3.14 -4.30
C ALA A 45 -5.75 3.95 -5.44
N ALA A 46 -5.38 5.21 -5.19
CA ALA A 46 -4.63 6.02 -6.15
C ALA A 46 -3.20 5.50 -6.37
N GLY A 47 -2.65 4.74 -5.42
CA GLY A 47 -1.32 4.14 -5.51
C GLY A 47 -0.19 5.17 -5.60
N ASP A 48 -0.40 6.40 -5.09
CA ASP A 48 0.59 7.48 -5.09
C ASP A 48 1.12 7.72 -3.66
N PRO A 49 2.40 7.42 -3.37
CA PRO A 49 3.02 7.66 -2.07
C PRO A 49 2.90 9.10 -1.58
N ARG A 50 2.82 10.08 -2.49
CA ARG A 50 2.70 11.51 -2.14
C ARG A 50 1.36 11.82 -1.50
N LYS A 51 0.31 11.07 -1.84
CA LYS A 51 -1.03 11.19 -1.24
C LYS A 51 -1.10 10.53 0.15
N LEU A 52 -0.25 9.53 0.41
CA LEU A 52 -0.20 8.82 1.70
C LEU A 52 0.56 9.63 2.77
N ARG A 53 1.57 10.41 2.38
CA ARG A 53 2.39 11.21 3.29
C ARG A 53 1.62 12.22 4.16
N PRO A 54 0.69 13.05 3.64
CA PRO A 54 -0.08 13.98 4.47
C PRO A 54 -1.05 13.26 5.43
N LEU A 55 -1.37 11.98 5.17
CA LEU A 55 -2.19 11.14 6.05
C LEU A 55 -1.38 10.45 7.15
N GLY A 56 -0.09 10.77 7.29
CA GLY A 56 0.77 10.22 8.34
C GLY A 56 1.37 8.85 8.01
N ALA A 57 1.42 8.46 6.73
CA ALA A 57 2.18 7.28 6.31
C ALA A 57 3.69 7.49 6.48
N HIS A 58 4.38 6.46 6.97
CA HIS A 58 5.82 6.41 7.07
C HIS A 58 6.44 6.40 5.68
N GLY A 59 7.40 7.30 5.41
CA GLY A 59 7.92 7.55 4.06
C GLY A 59 8.41 6.30 3.34
N MET A 60 9.14 5.42 4.02
CA MET A 60 9.61 4.16 3.44
C MET A 60 8.50 3.14 3.19
N LEU A 61 7.44 3.14 4.00
CA LEU A 61 6.32 2.21 3.83
C LEU A 61 5.42 2.64 2.68
N ALA A 62 5.24 3.96 2.51
CA ALA A 62 4.43 4.52 1.43
C ALA A 62 4.92 4.09 0.04
N LEU A 63 6.23 3.86 -0.14
CA LEU A 63 6.79 3.41 -1.41
C LEU A 63 6.31 2.00 -1.83
N TYR A 64 5.94 1.15 -0.86
CA TYR A 64 5.49 -0.22 -1.19
C TYR A 64 4.17 -0.26 -1.93
N ILE A 65 3.36 0.80 -1.87
CA ILE A 65 2.14 0.89 -2.68
C ILE A 65 2.46 0.85 -4.18
N MET A 66 3.65 1.31 -4.57
CA MET A 66 4.08 1.34 -5.97
C MET A 66 4.25 -0.07 -6.55
N ARG A 67 4.48 -1.10 -5.71
CA ARG A 67 4.58 -2.49 -6.16
C ARG A 67 3.28 -3.03 -6.75
N LEU A 68 2.15 -2.39 -6.48
CA LEU A 68 0.85 -2.75 -7.05
C LEU A 68 0.70 -2.25 -8.50
N HIS A 69 1.48 -1.24 -8.92
CA HIS A 69 1.42 -0.72 -10.28
C HIS A 69 2.12 -1.64 -11.28
N PRO A 70 1.51 -1.91 -12.46
CA PRO A 70 2.12 -2.72 -13.52
C PRO A 70 3.53 -2.26 -13.92
N GLU A 71 3.72 -0.95 -14.01
CA GLU A 71 4.97 -0.32 -14.48
C GLU A 71 6.15 -0.53 -13.51
N PHE A 72 5.87 -0.71 -12.23
CA PHE A 72 6.90 -0.96 -11.21
C PHE A 72 7.25 -2.44 -11.06
N ARG A 73 6.42 -3.35 -11.56
CA ARG A 73 6.68 -4.80 -11.54
C ARG A 73 7.76 -5.21 -12.55
N THR A 74 7.93 -4.44 -13.63
CA THR A 74 9.01 -4.63 -14.61
C THR A 74 10.32 -3.96 -14.19
N ASN A 75 10.33 -3.24 -13.07
CA ASN A 75 11.51 -2.51 -12.62
C ASN A 75 12.49 -3.46 -11.92
N VAL A 76 13.70 -3.56 -12.48
CA VAL A 76 14.78 -4.49 -12.10
C VAL A 76 15.13 -4.44 -10.61
N TYR A 77 14.92 -3.29 -9.97
CA TYR A 77 15.15 -3.08 -8.53
C TYR A 77 14.23 -3.91 -7.61
N TRP A 78 13.07 -4.38 -8.08
CA TRP A 78 12.09 -5.11 -7.26
C TRP A 78 11.96 -6.59 -7.60
N THR A 79 12.63 -7.06 -8.66
CA THR A 79 12.69 -8.46 -9.13
C THR A 79 13.82 -9.28 -8.49
N GLN A 80 14.39 -8.87 -7.36
CA GLN A 80 15.45 -9.67 -6.73
C GLN A 80 14.88 -11.00 -6.22
N LYS A 81 15.39 -12.09 -6.82
CA LYS A 81 15.13 -13.49 -6.49
C LYS A 81 15.66 -13.87 -5.10
#